data_AF-A0A4Y9UP87-F1
#
_entry.id   AF-A0A4Y9UP87-F1
#
_cell.length_a   1.000
_cell.length_b   1.000
_cell.length_c   1.000
_cell.angle_alpha   90.00
_cell.angle_beta   90.00
_cell.angle_gamma   90.00
#
_symmetry.space_group_name_H-M   'P 1'
#
loop_
_entity.id
_entity.type
_entity.pdbx_description
1 polymer ?
#
loop_
_entity_poly.entity_id
_entity_poly.type
_entity_poly.pdbx_seq_one_letter_code
_entity_poly.pdbx_strand_id
1 'polypeptide(L)' 'MNPIDLVVTVCAVLSPATCEEQHLVFNFAGSPRQCVMAAPPYIAQWVGDHPKWQAVRWRCEYPHPNDKA' A
#
# COMPACT_ATOMS: atom_id res chain seq x y z
N MET A 1 -5.29 -17.19 -9.31
CA MET A 1 -4.40 -16.58 -8.30
C MET A 1 -5.27 -15.74 -7.39
N ASN A 2 -5.12 -15.86 -6.08
CA ASN A 2 -5.81 -14.95 -5.17
C ASN A 2 -5.05 -13.62 -5.24
N PRO A 3 -5.68 -12.53 -5.71
CA PRO A 3 -4.99 -11.23 -5.71
C PRO A 3 -4.62 -10.90 -4.27
N ILE A 4 -3.42 -10.41 -4.02
CA ILE A 4 -3.03 -9.87 -2.70
C ILE A 4 -3.13 -8.37 -2.81
N ASP A 5 -3.70 -7.73 -1.80
CA ASP A 5 -3.78 -6.28 -1.73
C ASP A 5 -2.58 -5.71 -0.97
N LEU A 6 -2.05 -4.59 -1.46
CA LEU A 6 -0.99 -3.81 -0.80
C LEU A 6 -1.61 -2.55 -0.21
N VAL A 7 -1.86 -2.59 1.09
CA VAL A 7 -2.43 -1.45 1.82
C VAL A 7 -1.32 -0.66 2.47
N VAL A 8 -1.24 0.62 2.13
CA VAL A 8 -0.23 1.55 2.61
C VAL A 8 -0.92 2.65 3.41
N THR A 9 -0.54 2.80 4.67
CA THR A 9 -0.90 3.98 5.44
C THR A 9 0.03 5.12 5.04
N VAL A 10 -0.55 6.20 4.56
CA VAL A 10 0.17 7.42 4.17
C VAL A 10 -0.30 8.58 5.03
N CYS A 11 0.58 9.53 5.30
CA CYS A 11 0.23 10.78 5.99
C CYS A 11 0.59 11.99 5.12
N ALA A 12 -0.19 13.06 5.22
CA ALA A 12 0.05 14.28 4.46
C ALA A 12 1.35 14.95 4.93
N VAL A 13 2.23 15.30 3.99
CA VAL A 13 3.53 15.92 4.31
C VAL A 13 3.36 17.26 5.04
N LEU A 14 2.35 18.05 4.65
CA LEU A 14 2.06 19.35 5.26
C LEU A 14 1.17 19.27 6.51
N SER A 15 0.59 18.10 6.80
CA SER A 15 -0.25 17.85 7.98
C SER A 15 -0.04 16.41 8.45
N PRO A 16 1.07 16.11 9.16
CA PRO A 16 1.46 14.73 9.48
C PRO A 16 0.46 13.96 10.36
N ALA A 17 -0.49 14.65 10.99
CA ALA A 17 -1.59 14.04 11.73
C ALA A 17 -2.74 13.54 10.83
N THR A 18 -2.74 13.92 9.55
CA THR A 18 -3.75 13.53 8.57
C THR A 18 -3.24 12.32 7.79
N CYS A 19 -3.77 11.14 8.10
CA CYS A 19 -3.37 9.89 7.48
C CYS A 19 -4.55 9.14 6.86
N GLU A 20 -4.29 8.40 5.79
CA GLU A 20 -5.26 7.59 5.06
C GLU A 20 -4.66 6.25 4.63
N GLU A 21 -5.51 5.27 4.35
CA GLU A 21 -5.12 3.98 3.79
C GLU A 21 -5.28 4.01 2.26
N GLN A 22 -4.18 3.73 1.56
CA GLN A 22 -4.13 3.65 0.11
C GLN A 22 -3.94 2.20 -0.31
N HIS A 23 -4.87 1.70 -1.14
CA HIS A 23 -4.81 0.39 -1.75
C HIS A 23 -4.05 0.51 -3.06
N LEU A 24 -2.80 0.06 -3.08
CA LEU A 24 -1.97 0.15 -4.27
C LEU A 24 -2.21 -1.05 -5.16
N VAL A 25 -2.42 -0.80 -6.45
CA VAL A 25 -2.50 -1.85 -7.46
C VAL A 25 -1.17 -2.58 -7.52
N PHE A 26 -1.11 -3.74 -6.85
CA PHE A 26 0.10 -4.54 -6.73
C PHE A 26 -0.23 -5.98 -7.12
N ASN A 27 -0.02 -6.31 -8.40
CA ASN A 27 -0.29 -7.66 -8.91
C ASN A 27 0.82 -8.63 -8.47
N PHE A 28 0.74 -9.09 -7.23
CA PHE A 28 1.74 -9.97 -6.64
C PHE A 28 1.27 -11.43 -6.58
N ALA A 29 2.17 -12.31 -7.02
CA ALA A 29 1.97 -13.75 -7.11
C ALA A 29 2.67 -14.47 -5.96
N GLY A 30 2.05 -14.60 -4.79
CA GLY A 30 2.69 -15.31 -3.67
C GLY A 30 1.92 -15.27 -2.36
N SER A 31 2.64 -15.32 -1.25
CA SER A 31 2.07 -15.14 0.10
C SER A 31 2.12 -13.67 0.56
N PRO A 32 1.26 -13.25 1.50
CA PRO A 32 1.30 -11.90 2.08
C PRO A 32 2.68 -11.54 2.65
N ARG A 33 3.37 -12.51 3.25
CA ARG A 33 4.73 -12.29 3.77
C ARG A 33 5.72 -11.95 2.66
N GLN A 34 5.65 -12.64 1.53
CA GLN A 34 6.51 -12.34 0.38
C GLN A 34 6.14 -10.99 -0.25
N CYS A 35 4.85 -10.66 -0.30
CA CYS A 35 4.36 -9.36 -0.76
C CYS A 35 4.97 -8.21 0.07
N VAL A 36 4.95 -8.30 1.40
CA VAL A 36 5.52 -7.25 2.27
C VAL A 36 7.02 -7.02 2.00
N MET A 37 7.76 -8.08 1.68
CA MET A 37 9.18 -7.98 1.33
C MET A 37 9.41 -7.38 -0.06
N ALA A 38 8.48 -7.58 -0.99
CA ALA A 38 8.55 -7.06 -2.37
C ALA A 38 7.97 -5.64 -2.52
N ALA A 39 7.14 -5.19 -1.58
CA ALA A 39 6.42 -3.91 -1.64
C ALA A 39 7.28 -2.63 -1.62
N PRO A 40 8.41 -2.52 -0.88
CA PRO A 40 9.11 -1.24 -0.70
C PRO A 40 9.45 -0.45 -1.99
N PRO A 41 10.00 -1.05 -3.07
CA PRO A 41 10.26 -0.30 -4.30
C PRO A 41 8.99 0.24 -4.96
N TYR A 42 7.86 -0.48 -4.87
CA TYR A 42 6.56 -0.02 -5.41
C TYR A 42 5.99 1.13 -4.60
N ILE A 43 6.10 1.05 -3.26
CA ILE A 43 5.69 2.14 -2.36
C ILE A 43 6.54 3.39 -2.63
N ALA A 44 7.86 3.23 -2.80
CA ALA A 44 8.76 4.34 -3.09
C ALA A 44 8.42 5.03 -4.41
N GLN A 45 8.11 4.26 -5.47
CA GLN A 45 7.64 4.82 -6.73
C GLN A 45 6.33 5.59 -6.55
N TRP A 46 5.35 4.98 -5.88
CA TRP A 46 4.05 5.64 -5.66
C TRP A 46 4.19 6.94 -4.86
N VAL A 47 4.99 6.97 -3.80
CA VAL A 47 5.26 8.20 -3.04
C VAL A 47 5.97 9.25 -3.89
N GLY A 48 6.90 8.83 -4.76
CA GLY A 48 7.55 9.73 -5.72
C GLY A 48 6.56 10.40 -6.68
N ASP A 49 5.55 9.67 -7.12
CA ASP A 49 4.46 10.17 -7.97
C ASP A 49 3.43 11.01 -7.19
N HIS A 50 3.38 10.88 -5.87
CA HIS A 50 2.41 11.54 -4.98
C HIS A 50 3.11 12.32 -3.85
N PRO A 51 3.83 13.42 -4.17
CA PRO A 51 4.72 14.11 -3.23
C PRO A 51 4.01 14.78 -2.03
N LYS A 52 2.68 14.86 -2.05
CA LYS A 52 1.87 15.33 -0.92
C LYS A 52 1.78 14.29 0.22
N TRP A 53 2.14 13.05 -0.06
CA TRP A 53 2.00 11.91 0.84
C TRP A 53 3.35 11.34 1.25
N GLN A 54 3.42 10.83 2.47
CA GLN A 54 4.54 10.04 2.97
C GLN A 54 4.00 8.70 3.48
N ALA A 55 4.57 7.59 3.00
CA ALA A 55 4.25 6.27 3.52
C ALA A 55 4.84 6.08 4.93
N VAL A 56 4.02 5.65 5.88
CA VAL A 56 4.41 5.45 7.29
C VAL A 56 4.27 4.00 7.76
N ARG A 57 3.44 3.21 7.09
CA ARG A 57 3.22 1.78 7.37
C ARG A 57 2.66 1.09 6.12
N TRP A 58 2.92 -0.20 5.97
CA TRP A 58 2.27 -1.02 4.95
C TRP A 58 2.00 -2.43 5.47
N ARG A 59 1.01 -3.07 4.85
CA ARG A 59 0.69 -4.48 5.04
C ARG A 59 0.27 -5.08 3.71
N CYS A 60 0.37 -6.41 3.62
CA CYS A 60 -0.28 -7.13 2.54
C CYS A 60 -1.35 -8.04 3.13
N GLU A 61 -2.51 -8.07 2.50
CA GLU A 61 -3.63 -8.89 2.94
C GLU A 61 -4.31 -9.59 1.78
N TYR A 62 -5.05 -10.65 2.10
CA TYR A 62 -5.95 -11.24 1.12
C TYR A 62 -7.17 -10.31 0.99
N PRO A 63 -7.76 -10.19 -0.21
CA PRO A 63 -8.84 -9.26 -0.44
C PRO A 63 -10.01 -9.65 0.46
N HIS A 64 -10.55 -8.69 1.21
CA HIS A 64 -11.78 -8.96 1.94
C HIS A 64 -12.95 -8.88 0.95
N PRO A 65 -14.01 -9.70 1.11
CA PRO A 65 -15.16 -9.72 0.19
C PRO A 65 -15.90 -8.38 0.04
N ASN A 66 -15.54 -7.36 0.82
CA ASN A 66 -16.25 -6.09 0.91
C ASN A 66 -15.36 -4.87 0.58
N ASP A 67 -14.11 -5.08 0.16
CA ASP A 67 -13.25 -3.99 -0.30
C ASP A 67 -13.69 -3.60 -1.71
N LYS A 68 -14.42 -2.48 -1.81
CA LYS A 68 -14.92 -1.95 -3.08
C LYS A 68 -13.73 -1.50 -3.92
N ALA A 69 -13.57 -2.16 -5.07
CA ALA A 69 -12.69 -1.76 -6.17
C ALA A 69 -13.05 -0.38 -6.73
#